data_AF-A0A382PKR9-F1
#
_entry.id   AF-A0A382PKR9-F1
#
_cell.length_a   1.000
_cell.length_b   1.000
_cell.length_c   1.000
_cell.angle_alpha   90.00
_cell.angle_beta   90.00
_cell.angle_gamma   90.00
#
_symmetry.space_group_name_H-M   'P 1'
#
loop_
_entity.id
_entity.type
_entity.pdbx_description
1 polymer ?
#
loop_
_entity_poly.entity_id
_entity_poly.type
_entity_poly.pdbx_seq_one_letter_code
_entity_poly.pdbx_strand_id
1 'polypeptide(L)'
;VQKRRRSKAVPKDIFGNAPKPITPKKEVVKQPSISNQTPVHTPATPHVIEHDEDSAVVEESPVSTEEVTPSSEEDVIQSQILGTTRRKSIGLQPKQEEPLEDLPTNVVSVKAQELIDESKLRAKNEQRPIQSATKVVKNSTIQKTPETKPKPPVRKPRRRRNSFQPAARAKRLDRSRHMEYKYEVRGLLVDIGVEDEHRSNVLGTMWAKGERQNAAEAKEFLEGKHSEGILTEVQLKRLCDVIDRYTVRR
;
A
#
# COMPACT_ATOMS: atom_id res chain seq x y z
N VAL A 1 28.66 -16.06 53.46
CA VAL A 1 28.74 -16.32 52.00
C VAL A 1 28.09 -15.17 51.23
N GLN A 2 28.87 -14.32 50.56
CA GLN A 2 28.33 -13.21 49.76
C GLN A 2 27.81 -13.71 48.41
N LYS A 3 26.57 -13.35 48.04
CA LYS A 3 26.00 -13.66 46.72
C LYS A 3 26.68 -12.80 45.65
N ARG A 4 27.52 -13.41 44.81
CA ARG A 4 28.13 -12.76 43.64
C ARG A 4 27.03 -12.22 42.72
N ARG A 5 27.03 -10.91 42.44
CA ARG A 5 26.10 -10.29 41.49
C ARG A 5 26.51 -10.73 40.08
N ARG A 6 25.54 -11.13 39.24
CA ARG A 6 25.81 -11.46 37.83
C ARG A 6 26.27 -10.21 37.08
N SER A 7 27.15 -10.39 36.09
CA SER A 7 27.55 -9.33 35.16
C SER A 7 26.33 -8.80 34.40
N LYS A 8 26.33 -7.50 34.11
CA LYS A 8 25.28 -6.85 33.32
C LYS A 8 25.51 -7.14 31.84
N ALA A 9 24.44 -7.22 31.06
CA ALA A 9 24.55 -7.42 29.62
C ALA A 9 25.21 -6.20 28.95
N VAL A 10 26.04 -6.47 27.93
CA VAL A 10 26.65 -5.45 27.09
C VAL A 10 25.54 -4.72 26.31
N PRO A 11 25.57 -3.38 26.21
CA PRO A 11 24.60 -2.64 25.39
C PRO A 11 24.69 -3.07 23.93
N LYS A 12 23.54 -3.07 23.23
CA LYS A 12 23.52 -3.30 21.79
C LYS A 12 24.08 -2.07 21.08
N ASP A 13 25.09 -2.29 20.25
CA ASP A 13 25.63 -1.24 19.40
C ASP A 13 24.58 -0.83 18.34
N ILE A 14 24.42 0.48 18.18
CA ILE A 14 23.43 1.12 17.32
C ILE A 14 24.12 1.86 16.16
N PHE A 15 25.45 2.02 16.22
CA PHE A 15 26.25 2.59 15.14
C PHE A 15 26.73 1.45 14.24
N GLY A 16 25.93 1.18 13.20
CA GLY A 16 26.02 -0.05 12.42
C GLY A 16 27.35 -0.23 11.69
N ASN A 17 28.22 -1.09 12.20
CA ASN A 17 29.11 -1.90 11.36
C ASN A 17 29.52 -3.22 12.05
N ALA A 18 28.57 -4.15 12.20
CA ALA A 18 28.83 -5.49 12.75
C ALA A 18 28.60 -6.57 11.66
N PRO A 19 29.56 -7.50 11.44
CA PRO A 19 29.39 -8.60 10.50
C PRO A 19 28.32 -9.59 10.99
N LYS A 20 27.58 -10.19 10.05
CA LYS A 20 26.51 -11.15 10.36
C LYS A 20 27.08 -12.40 11.07
N PRO A 21 26.44 -12.90 12.13
CA PRO A 21 26.90 -14.12 12.80
C PRO A 21 26.75 -15.33 11.87
N ILE A 22 27.87 -16.00 11.62
CA ILE A 22 27.94 -17.23 10.81
C ILE A 22 27.44 -18.40 11.65
N THR A 23 26.44 -19.12 11.15
CA THR A 23 26.06 -20.45 11.67
C THR A 23 26.80 -21.55 10.89
N PRO A 24 27.30 -22.61 11.55
CA PRO A 24 28.03 -23.68 10.87
C PRO A 24 27.13 -24.58 10.03
N LYS A 25 27.73 -25.14 8.98
CA LYS A 25 27.08 -25.80 7.83
C LYS A 25 26.46 -27.17 8.19
N LYS A 26 25.50 -27.61 7.37
CA LYS A 26 25.40 -29.02 6.97
C LYS A 26 25.41 -29.11 5.44
N GLU A 27 26.03 -30.17 4.94
CA GLU A 27 26.62 -30.27 3.62
C GLU A 27 25.89 -31.30 2.77
N VAL A 28 25.50 -30.93 1.54
CA VAL A 28 25.28 -31.85 0.42
C VAL A 28 25.75 -31.16 -0.86
N VAL A 29 26.78 -31.72 -1.48
CA VAL A 29 27.27 -31.32 -2.81
C VAL A 29 26.68 -32.27 -3.85
N LYS A 30 26.11 -31.71 -4.94
CA LYS A 30 26.36 -32.15 -6.32
C LYS A 30 25.69 -31.24 -7.36
N GLN A 31 26.53 -30.71 -8.23
CA GLN A 31 26.28 -30.14 -9.56
C GLN A 31 27.42 -30.71 -10.47
N PRO A 32 27.45 -30.57 -11.83
CA PRO A 32 27.07 -29.36 -12.58
C PRO A 32 26.41 -29.55 -13.98
N SER A 33 26.01 -28.40 -14.56
CA SER A 33 25.91 -28.03 -16.00
C SER A 33 25.11 -28.95 -16.96
N ILE A 34 24.71 -28.60 -18.20
CA ILE A 34 24.81 -27.42 -19.11
C ILE A 34 23.43 -27.32 -19.84
N SER A 35 23.00 -26.29 -20.60
CA SER A 35 23.55 -25.01 -21.07
C SER A 35 22.41 -24.03 -21.42
N ASN A 36 22.72 -22.79 -21.81
CA ASN A 36 21.80 -21.90 -22.56
C ASN A 36 21.83 -22.22 -24.06
N GLN A 37 20.70 -22.16 -24.75
CA GLN A 37 20.64 -21.96 -26.21
C GLN A 37 19.46 -21.05 -26.59
N THR A 38 19.77 -20.02 -27.38
CA THR A 38 18.84 -19.19 -28.16
C THR A 38 18.43 -19.89 -29.45
N PRO A 39 17.22 -19.65 -29.98
CA PRO A 39 16.95 -19.81 -31.40
C PRO A 39 17.01 -18.44 -32.11
N VAL A 40 17.97 -18.27 -33.01
CA VAL A 40 17.93 -17.26 -34.08
C VAL A 40 17.74 -18.02 -35.38
N HIS A 41 16.60 -17.85 -36.04
CA HIS A 41 16.40 -18.24 -37.43
C HIS A 41 15.56 -17.20 -38.15
N THR A 42 16.22 -16.41 -38.99
CA THR A 42 15.64 -15.69 -40.13
C THR A 42 15.76 -16.59 -41.40
N PRO A 43 15.41 -16.12 -42.61
CA PRO A 43 14.05 -16.04 -43.13
C PRO A 43 13.84 -16.94 -44.37
N ALA A 44 12.58 -17.25 -44.74
CA ALA A 44 12.29 -17.94 -46.01
C ALA A 44 10.86 -17.71 -46.54
N THR A 45 10.69 -16.73 -47.43
CA THR A 45 9.87 -16.83 -48.66
C THR A 45 10.69 -17.61 -49.73
N PRO A 46 10.16 -18.07 -50.90
CA PRO A 46 8.93 -17.64 -51.61
C PRO A 46 8.05 -18.77 -52.21
N HIS A 47 6.86 -18.39 -52.71
CA HIS A 47 6.18 -18.78 -53.98
C HIS A 47 4.72 -18.28 -53.88
N VAL A 48 4.31 -17.25 -54.63
CA VAL A 48 3.87 -17.28 -56.05
C VAL A 48 2.68 -18.22 -56.25
N ILE A 49 1.49 -17.62 -56.34
CA ILE A 49 0.35 -18.10 -57.12
C ILE A 49 -0.13 -16.91 -57.94
N GLU A 50 -0.12 -17.08 -59.26
CA GLU A 50 -0.60 -16.12 -60.25
C GLU A 50 -2.13 -16.24 -60.36
N HIS A 51 -2.81 -15.11 -60.55
CA HIS A 51 -4.11 -15.05 -61.21
C HIS A 51 -4.21 -13.69 -61.91
N ASP A 52 -4.00 -13.72 -63.22
CA ASP A 52 -4.14 -12.60 -64.15
C ASP A 52 -5.61 -12.30 -64.51
N GLU A 53 -5.77 -11.17 -65.20
CA GLU A 53 -6.92 -10.72 -65.99
C GLU A 53 -8.17 -10.20 -65.21
N ASP A 54 -8.78 -9.06 -65.54
CA ASP A 54 -8.38 -7.99 -66.46
C ASP A 54 -9.20 -6.71 -66.24
N SER A 55 -8.57 -5.53 -66.29
CA SER A 55 -9.13 -4.26 -66.82
C SER A 55 -8.17 -3.09 -66.61
N ALA A 56 -7.85 -2.37 -67.69
CA ALA A 56 -6.79 -1.36 -67.78
C ALA A 56 -7.32 0.06 -68.11
N VAL A 57 -6.38 0.99 -68.36
CA VAL A 57 -6.56 2.33 -69.02
C VAL A 57 -7.04 3.42 -68.02
N VAL A 58 -6.39 4.59 -67.79
CA VAL A 58 -5.63 5.56 -68.65
C VAL A 58 -4.50 6.34 -67.89
N GLU A 59 -3.40 6.69 -68.60
CA GLU A 59 -2.34 7.75 -68.51
C GLU A 59 -1.94 8.55 -67.22
N GLU A 60 -0.63 8.56 -66.91
CA GLU A 60 0.37 9.68 -67.04
C GLU A 60 -0.11 11.17 -67.10
N SER A 61 0.58 12.23 -66.61
CA SER A 61 1.94 12.49 -66.08
C SER A 61 1.93 13.70 -65.05
N PRO A 62 2.94 14.62 -64.87
CA PRO A 62 3.92 14.50 -63.77
C PRO A 62 4.23 15.79 -62.93
N VAL A 63 5.11 15.65 -61.93
CA VAL A 63 5.87 16.71 -61.18
C VAL A 63 5.08 17.71 -60.31
N SER A 64 5.38 17.71 -59.00
CA SER A 64 5.60 18.96 -58.25
C SER A 64 6.58 18.75 -57.09
N THR A 65 7.67 19.51 -57.11
CA THR A 65 8.63 19.63 -56.00
C THR A 65 8.11 20.69 -55.04
N GLU A 66 8.01 20.40 -53.74
CA GLU A 66 7.87 21.45 -52.73
C GLU A 66 8.69 21.09 -51.48
N GLU A 67 9.67 21.93 -51.15
CA GLU A 67 10.52 21.73 -49.98
C GLU A 67 9.77 22.15 -48.71
N VAL A 68 9.44 21.17 -47.86
CA VAL A 68 8.93 21.43 -46.51
C VAL A 68 10.12 21.49 -45.55
N THR A 69 10.40 22.67 -45.02
CA THR A 69 11.47 22.93 -44.05
C THR A 69 11.28 22.09 -42.76
N PRO A 70 12.17 21.14 -42.42
CA PRO A 70 11.95 20.22 -41.29
C PRO A 70 12.48 20.73 -39.94
N SER A 71 13.02 21.96 -39.88
CA SER A 71 13.84 22.46 -38.76
C SER A 71 13.17 22.51 -37.38
N SER A 72 11.83 22.46 -37.28
CA SER A 72 11.12 22.50 -35.98
C SER A 72 10.76 21.10 -35.46
N GLU A 73 10.55 20.13 -36.34
CA GLU A 73 10.15 18.77 -35.96
C GLU A 73 11.36 17.94 -35.52
N GLU A 74 12.50 18.12 -36.19
CA GLU A 74 13.78 17.48 -35.83
C GLU A 74 14.25 17.85 -34.41
N ASP A 75 14.08 19.11 -34.00
CA ASP A 75 14.41 19.60 -32.65
C ASP A 75 13.50 18.98 -31.57
N VAL A 76 12.21 18.77 -31.88
CA VAL A 76 11.25 18.11 -30.97
C VAL A 76 11.58 16.63 -30.84
N ILE A 77 11.92 15.96 -31.95
CA ILE A 77 12.30 14.55 -31.99
C ILE A 77 13.64 14.34 -31.25
N GLN A 78 14.65 15.18 -31.46
CA GLN A 78 15.89 15.15 -30.68
C GLN A 78 15.63 15.38 -29.18
N SER A 79 14.78 16.35 -28.82
CA SER A 79 14.44 16.63 -27.41
C SER A 79 13.78 15.44 -26.71
N GLN A 80 12.97 14.68 -27.44
CA GLN A 80 12.29 13.47 -26.95
C GLN A 80 13.25 12.28 -26.82
N ILE A 81 14.20 12.11 -27.76
CA ILE A 81 15.13 10.96 -27.81
C ILE A 81 16.35 11.17 -26.89
N LEU A 82 16.98 12.35 -26.92
CA LEU A 82 18.15 12.67 -26.11
C LEU A 82 17.80 13.15 -24.68
N GLY A 83 16.51 13.35 -24.38
CA GLY A 83 16.04 13.70 -23.04
C GLY A 83 16.53 15.05 -22.52
N THR A 84 16.88 15.98 -23.42
CA THR A 84 17.43 17.31 -23.11
C THR A 84 16.40 18.28 -22.54
N THR A 85 15.11 17.90 -22.52
CA THR A 85 14.05 18.68 -21.88
C THR A 85 14.41 18.96 -20.41
N ARG A 86 14.67 20.24 -20.09
CA ARG A 86 15.03 20.66 -18.73
C ARG A 86 13.89 20.30 -17.78
N ARG A 87 14.08 19.26 -16.98
CA ARG A 87 13.07 18.80 -16.02
C ARG A 87 12.75 19.94 -15.05
N LYS A 88 11.46 20.20 -14.84
CA LYS A 88 10.96 21.11 -13.80
C LYS A 88 11.52 20.63 -12.46
N SER A 89 12.35 21.45 -11.81
CA SER A 89 13.02 21.08 -10.56
C SER A 89 11.98 20.82 -9.47
N ILE A 90 11.93 19.61 -8.93
CA ILE A 90 10.94 19.21 -7.90
C ILE A 90 11.41 19.66 -6.51
N GLY A 91 11.39 20.97 -6.27
CA GLY A 91 11.79 21.60 -5.02
C GLY A 91 11.36 23.06 -4.94
N LEU A 92 11.31 23.61 -3.72
CA LEU A 92 11.09 25.04 -3.53
C LEU A 92 12.29 25.80 -4.09
N GLN A 93 12.07 26.60 -5.12
CA GLN A 93 13.03 27.61 -5.57
C GLN A 93 13.10 28.71 -4.51
N PRO A 94 14.31 29.14 -4.07
CA PRO A 94 14.44 30.28 -3.18
C PRO A 94 13.85 31.52 -3.85
N LYS A 95 12.87 32.15 -3.20
CA LYS A 95 12.37 33.45 -3.63
C LYS A 95 13.44 34.49 -3.27
N GLN A 96 13.83 35.33 -4.22
CA GLN A 96 14.59 36.54 -3.88
C GLN A 96 13.67 37.44 -3.06
N GLU A 97 14.02 37.65 -1.79
CA GLU A 97 13.36 38.59 -0.90
C GLU A 97 14.20 39.87 -0.88
N GLU A 98 13.60 40.97 -1.34
CA GLU A 98 14.12 42.30 -1.09
C GLU A 98 14.01 42.60 0.42
N PRO A 99 14.99 43.28 1.03
CA PRO A 99 14.97 43.51 2.47
C PRO A 99 13.87 44.51 2.85
N LEU A 100 12.85 44.04 3.57
CA LEU A 100 11.92 44.90 4.30
C LEU A 100 12.16 44.73 5.80
N GLU A 101 12.17 45.85 6.52
CA GLU A 101 12.70 45.97 7.87
C GLU A 101 11.93 45.15 8.92
N ASP A 102 12.67 44.66 9.93
CA ASP A 102 12.13 43.91 11.07
C ASP A 102 11.16 44.75 11.91
N LEU A 103 9.86 44.61 11.65
CA LEU A 103 8.81 44.95 12.62
C LEU A 103 8.33 43.67 13.32
N PRO A 104 8.32 43.61 14.67
CA PRO A 104 7.86 42.46 15.41
C PRO A 104 6.34 42.32 15.28
N THR A 105 5.91 41.61 14.24
CA THR A 105 4.50 41.28 14.03
C THR A 105 4.05 40.27 15.07
N ASN A 106 3.52 40.77 16.19
CA ASN A 106 2.83 39.96 17.18
C ASN A 106 1.46 39.50 16.63
N VAL A 107 1.49 38.54 15.70
CA VAL A 107 0.30 37.95 15.07
C VAL A 107 -0.24 36.77 15.89
N VAL A 108 -0.24 36.90 17.23
CA VAL A 108 -0.98 35.98 18.08
C VAL A 108 -2.46 36.34 17.96
N SER A 109 -3.26 35.41 17.41
CA SER A 109 -4.71 35.59 17.32
C SER A 109 -5.30 35.92 18.69
N VAL A 110 -6.23 36.89 18.76
CA VAL A 110 -6.86 37.37 20.01
C VAL A 110 -7.32 36.20 20.90
N LYS A 111 -7.95 35.19 20.29
CA LYS A 111 -8.41 33.97 20.97
C LYS A 111 -7.29 33.11 21.60
N ALA A 112 -6.10 33.11 21.00
CA ALA A 112 -4.94 32.42 21.57
C ALA A 112 -4.39 33.16 22.79
N GLN A 113 -4.49 34.49 22.82
CA GLN A 113 -4.05 35.29 23.96
C GLN A 113 -5.00 35.13 25.16
N GLU A 114 -6.32 35.11 24.92
CA GLU A 114 -7.33 34.77 25.95
C GLU A 114 -7.08 33.40 26.60
N LEU A 115 -6.81 32.36 25.80
CA LEU A 115 -6.48 31.01 26.28
C LEU A 115 -5.21 30.96 27.16
N ILE A 116 -4.20 31.75 26.79
CA ILE A 116 -2.95 31.86 27.56
C ILE A 116 -3.23 32.50 28.92
N ASP A 117 -4.07 33.54 28.98
CA ASP A 117 -4.33 34.26 30.22
C ASP A 117 -5.34 33.52 31.14
N GLU A 118 -6.33 32.80 30.59
CA GLU A 118 -7.19 31.88 31.36
C GLU A 118 -6.35 30.80 32.08
N SER A 119 -5.40 30.19 31.36
CA SER A 119 -4.51 29.16 31.91
C SER A 119 -3.62 29.69 33.04
N LYS A 120 -3.09 30.92 32.89
CA LYS A 120 -2.31 31.59 33.96
C LYS A 120 -3.16 31.87 35.20
N LEU A 121 -4.44 32.24 35.06
CA LEU A 121 -5.34 32.48 36.19
C LEU A 121 -5.66 31.19 36.95
N ARG A 122 -5.94 30.09 36.23
CA ARG A 122 -6.19 28.77 36.83
C ARG A 122 -5.01 28.29 37.68
N ALA A 123 -3.79 28.33 37.13
CA ALA A 123 -2.57 27.92 37.83
C ALA A 123 -2.29 28.72 39.12
N LYS A 124 -2.61 30.02 39.15
CA LYS A 124 -2.45 30.87 40.35
C LYS A 124 -3.40 30.49 41.48
N ASN A 125 -4.60 29.98 41.16
CA ASN A 125 -5.61 29.65 42.18
C ASN A 125 -5.35 28.27 42.81
N GLU A 126 -4.81 27.32 42.05
CA GLU A 126 -4.47 25.97 42.50
C GLU A 126 -3.28 25.92 43.47
N GLN A 127 -2.45 26.96 43.52
CA GLN A 127 -1.26 27.03 44.39
C GLN A 127 -1.52 27.52 45.83
N ARG A 128 -2.77 27.54 46.32
CA ARG A 128 -3.04 27.80 47.76
C ARG A 128 -2.83 26.53 48.60
N PRO A 129 -1.80 26.44 49.47
CA PRO A 129 -1.55 25.23 50.25
C PRO A 129 -2.45 25.16 51.48
N ILE A 130 -3.22 24.08 51.61
CA ILE A 130 -4.01 23.78 52.82
C ILE A 130 -3.07 23.24 53.89
N GLN A 131 -2.83 24.01 54.96
CA GLN A 131 -2.00 23.57 56.10
C GLN A 131 -2.84 23.16 57.33
N SER A 132 -2.48 21.99 57.88
CA SER A 132 -2.47 21.61 59.31
C SER A 132 -3.71 21.79 60.22
N ALA A 133 -4.26 20.66 60.70
CA ALA A 133 -4.63 20.33 62.10
C ALA A 133 -5.13 18.85 62.12
N THR A 134 -5.13 18.04 63.20
CA THR A 134 -4.94 18.30 64.65
C THR A 134 -4.29 17.08 65.35
N LYS A 135 -3.89 17.23 66.63
CA LYS A 135 -3.03 16.31 67.42
C LYS A 135 -3.77 15.15 68.14
N VAL A 136 -2.97 14.15 68.53
CA VAL A 136 -3.32 12.93 69.29
C VAL A 136 -3.49 13.18 70.80
N VAL A 137 -4.39 12.45 71.47
CA VAL A 137 -4.45 12.34 72.95
C VAL A 137 -4.55 10.87 73.43
N LYS A 138 -3.42 10.41 73.97
CA LYS A 138 -3.20 9.65 75.23
C LYS A 138 -4.16 8.52 75.69
N ASN A 139 -3.54 7.33 75.83
CA ASN A 139 -3.55 6.43 76.99
C ASN A 139 -4.85 5.72 77.45
N SER A 140 -4.93 4.40 77.28
CA SER A 140 -4.63 3.43 78.37
C SER A 140 -4.85 1.97 77.92
N THR A 141 -4.23 1.03 78.63
CA THR A 141 -4.23 -0.40 78.30
C THR A 141 -5.51 -1.08 78.80
N ILE A 142 -6.35 -1.56 77.89
CA ILE A 142 -7.36 -2.58 78.16
C ILE A 142 -7.07 -3.78 77.27
N GLN A 143 -7.04 -4.97 77.88
CA GLN A 143 -6.85 -6.22 77.14
C GLN A 143 -8.02 -6.42 76.18
N LYS A 144 -7.73 -6.43 74.88
CA LYS A 144 -8.61 -7.05 73.89
C LYS A 144 -7.84 -8.16 73.20
N THR A 145 -8.46 -9.33 73.19
CA THR A 145 -8.18 -10.41 72.25
C THR A 145 -7.91 -9.85 70.86
N PRO A 146 -6.96 -10.41 70.09
CA PRO A 146 -6.83 -10.08 68.68
C PRO A 146 -8.02 -10.71 67.94
N GLU A 147 -9.17 -10.04 67.98
CA GLU A 147 -10.16 -10.11 66.91
C GLU A 147 -9.45 -9.67 65.64
N THR A 148 -8.87 -10.66 64.95
CA THR A 148 -8.26 -10.52 63.65
C THR A 148 -9.36 -10.18 62.67
N LYS A 149 -9.68 -8.88 62.60
CA LYS A 149 -10.60 -8.29 61.62
C LYS A 149 -10.32 -8.98 60.28
N PRO A 150 -11.28 -9.69 59.68
CA PRO A 150 -11.02 -10.41 58.45
C PRO A 150 -10.52 -9.40 57.44
N LYS A 151 -9.28 -9.59 56.97
CA LYS A 151 -8.65 -8.65 56.02
C LYS A 151 -9.64 -8.46 54.88
N PRO A 152 -10.01 -7.22 54.51
CA PRO A 152 -11.00 -6.99 53.48
C PRO A 152 -10.58 -7.78 52.23
N PRO A 153 -11.48 -8.58 51.63
CA PRO A 153 -11.10 -9.58 50.64
C PRO A 153 -10.32 -8.89 49.53
N VAL A 154 -9.03 -9.21 49.42
CA VAL A 154 -8.11 -8.57 48.47
C VAL A 154 -8.75 -8.70 47.10
N ARG A 155 -9.22 -7.57 46.55
CA ARG A 155 -9.98 -7.54 45.32
C ARG A 155 -9.10 -8.14 44.23
N LYS A 156 -9.35 -9.40 43.87
CA LYS A 156 -8.61 -10.12 42.84
C LYS A 156 -8.54 -9.20 41.62
N PRO A 157 -7.34 -8.86 41.09
CA PRO A 157 -7.24 -7.92 39.99
C PRO A 157 -8.11 -8.47 38.85
N ARG A 158 -9.11 -7.68 38.44
CA ARG A 158 -10.02 -8.08 37.36
C ARG A 158 -9.14 -8.40 36.15
N ARG A 159 -9.03 -9.70 35.78
CA ARG A 159 -8.44 -10.09 34.51
C ARG A 159 -9.15 -9.25 33.46
N ARG A 160 -8.42 -8.38 32.76
CA ARG A 160 -8.97 -7.67 31.61
C ARG A 160 -9.36 -8.77 30.62
N ARG A 161 -10.65 -9.07 30.53
CA ARG A 161 -11.17 -9.93 29.47
C ARG A 161 -10.75 -9.24 28.18
N ASN A 162 -10.05 -9.96 27.31
CA ASN A 162 -9.68 -9.42 26.02
C ASN A 162 -10.98 -9.16 25.26
N SER A 163 -11.41 -7.90 25.20
CA SER A 163 -12.64 -7.48 24.51
C SER A 163 -12.44 -7.40 22.99
N PHE A 164 -11.27 -7.80 22.49
CA PHE A 164 -11.02 -8.03 21.08
C PHE A 164 -11.87 -9.20 20.59
N GLN A 165 -13.10 -8.88 20.18
CA GLN A 165 -13.81 -9.71 19.23
C GLN A 165 -13.06 -9.63 17.91
N PRO A 166 -12.56 -10.75 17.36
CA PRO A 166 -11.90 -10.72 16.06
C PRO A 166 -12.89 -10.23 15.01
N ALA A 167 -12.50 -9.23 14.22
CA ALA A 167 -13.34 -8.71 13.15
C ALA A 167 -13.75 -9.84 12.19
N ALA A 168 -14.98 -9.76 11.67
CA ALA A 168 -15.51 -10.77 10.76
C ALA A 168 -14.67 -10.83 9.48
N ARG A 169 -13.85 -11.88 9.35
CA ARG A 169 -12.99 -12.13 8.18
C ARG A 169 -13.85 -12.53 6.99
N ALA A 170 -14.07 -11.58 6.10
CA ALA A 170 -14.80 -11.80 4.86
C ALA A 170 -13.99 -12.63 3.85
N LYS A 171 -14.70 -13.24 2.90
CA LYS A 171 -14.10 -13.94 1.76
C LYS A 171 -13.69 -12.90 0.70
N ARG A 172 -12.39 -12.83 0.37
CA ARG A 172 -11.81 -11.83 -0.55
C ARG A 172 -10.81 -12.50 -1.49
N LEU A 173 -10.61 -11.94 -2.67
CA LEU A 173 -9.64 -12.43 -3.64
C LEU A 173 -8.22 -12.38 -3.05
N ASP A 174 -7.45 -13.47 -3.17
CA ASP A 174 -6.08 -13.52 -2.66
C ASP A 174 -5.18 -12.51 -3.41
N ARG A 175 -4.64 -11.55 -2.66
CA ARG A 175 -3.78 -10.51 -3.20
C ARG A 175 -2.40 -11.05 -3.58
N SER A 176 -1.95 -12.16 -2.99
CA SER A 176 -0.67 -12.76 -3.37
C SER A 176 -0.73 -13.27 -4.82
N ARG A 177 -1.83 -13.94 -5.19
CA ARG A 177 -2.09 -14.53 -6.52
C ARG A 177 -2.78 -13.60 -7.52
N HIS A 178 -2.80 -12.29 -7.26
CA HIS A 178 -3.50 -11.32 -8.11
C HIS A 178 -3.04 -11.31 -9.58
N MET A 179 -1.78 -11.65 -9.86
CA MET A 179 -1.26 -11.78 -11.24
C MET A 179 -1.74 -13.07 -11.91
N GLU A 180 -1.68 -14.21 -11.23
CA GLU A 180 -2.22 -15.50 -11.71
C GLU A 180 -3.69 -15.33 -12.11
N TYR A 181 -4.51 -14.79 -11.18
CA TYR A 181 -5.91 -14.46 -11.42
C TYR A 181 -6.11 -13.54 -12.64
N LYS A 182 -5.30 -12.47 -12.76
CA LYS A 182 -5.42 -11.52 -13.88
C LYS A 182 -5.15 -12.18 -15.23
N TYR A 183 -4.18 -13.08 -15.32
CA TYR A 183 -3.87 -13.80 -16.56
C TYR A 183 -4.90 -14.91 -16.85
N GLU A 184 -5.31 -15.69 -15.85
CA GLU A 184 -6.33 -16.73 -16.01
C GLU A 184 -7.67 -16.13 -16.46
N VAL A 185 -8.15 -15.06 -15.82
CA VAL A 185 -9.36 -14.35 -16.25
C VAL A 185 -9.19 -13.73 -17.62
N ARG A 186 -8.03 -13.14 -17.95
CA ARG A 186 -7.82 -12.52 -19.27
C ARG A 186 -7.89 -13.55 -20.40
N GLY A 187 -7.28 -14.72 -20.23
CA GLY A 187 -7.42 -15.83 -21.18
C GLY A 187 -8.86 -16.32 -21.26
N LEU A 188 -9.46 -16.61 -20.11
CA LEU A 188 -10.83 -17.12 -20.01
C LEU A 188 -11.89 -16.18 -20.61
N LEU A 189 -11.71 -14.85 -20.56
CA LEU A 189 -12.60 -13.89 -21.24
C LEU A 189 -12.51 -13.96 -22.78
N VAL A 190 -11.35 -14.35 -23.32
CA VAL A 190 -11.15 -14.61 -24.76
C VAL A 190 -11.73 -15.97 -25.13
N ASP A 191 -11.39 -17.02 -24.39
CA ASP A 191 -11.85 -18.41 -24.63
C ASP A 191 -13.38 -18.55 -24.61
N ILE A 192 -14.05 -17.73 -23.80
CA ILE A 192 -15.50 -17.71 -23.62
C ILE A 192 -16.22 -16.78 -24.63
N GLY A 193 -15.48 -16.02 -25.43
CA GLY A 193 -16.05 -15.12 -26.43
C GLY A 193 -16.81 -13.94 -25.84
N VAL A 194 -16.28 -13.29 -24.79
CA VAL A 194 -16.82 -12.01 -24.32
C VAL A 194 -16.41 -10.90 -25.29
N GLU A 195 -17.28 -9.92 -25.52
CA GLU A 195 -17.03 -8.80 -26.44
C GLU A 195 -15.76 -8.03 -26.05
N ASP A 196 -14.90 -7.72 -27.04
CA ASP A 196 -13.54 -7.20 -26.81
C ASP A 196 -13.53 -5.87 -26.05
N GLU A 197 -14.51 -5.01 -26.37
CA GLU A 197 -14.77 -3.73 -25.71
C GLU A 197 -14.98 -3.87 -24.19
N HIS A 198 -15.58 -4.98 -23.76
CA HIS A 198 -15.99 -5.21 -22.38
C HIS A 198 -14.97 -6.00 -21.57
N ARG A 199 -14.08 -6.78 -22.21
CA ARG A 199 -13.06 -7.63 -21.53
C ARG A 199 -12.25 -6.85 -20.49
N SER A 200 -11.71 -5.70 -20.88
CA SER A 200 -10.85 -4.88 -20.00
C SER A 200 -11.62 -4.26 -18.83
N ASN A 201 -12.85 -3.81 -19.07
CA ASN A 201 -13.72 -3.24 -18.04
C ASN A 201 -14.11 -4.30 -17.01
N VAL A 202 -14.67 -5.43 -17.47
CA VAL A 202 -15.09 -6.56 -16.63
C VAL A 202 -13.92 -7.09 -15.80
N LEU A 203 -12.74 -7.32 -16.39
CA LEU A 203 -11.54 -7.75 -15.66
C LEU A 203 -11.12 -6.73 -14.57
N GLY A 204 -11.07 -5.44 -14.93
CA GLY A 204 -10.59 -4.39 -14.04
C GLY A 204 -11.50 -4.16 -12.83
N THR A 205 -12.81 -4.06 -13.05
CA THR A 205 -13.81 -3.86 -12.00
C THR A 205 -13.98 -5.10 -11.12
N MET A 206 -14.00 -6.30 -11.71
CA MET A 206 -14.10 -7.56 -10.97
C MET A 206 -12.88 -7.77 -10.06
N TRP A 207 -11.66 -7.49 -10.53
CA TRP A 207 -10.47 -7.50 -9.69
C TRP A 207 -10.57 -6.47 -8.55
N ALA A 208 -10.94 -5.23 -8.86
CA ALA A 208 -11.05 -4.16 -7.87
C ALA A 208 -12.08 -4.50 -6.78
N LYS A 209 -13.27 -4.99 -7.14
CA LYS A 209 -14.29 -5.42 -6.18
C LYS A 209 -13.83 -6.63 -5.36
N GLY A 210 -13.38 -7.70 -6.01
CA GLY A 210 -12.98 -8.94 -5.33
C GLY A 210 -11.83 -8.77 -4.34
N GLU A 211 -10.87 -7.88 -4.64
CA GLU A 211 -9.70 -7.62 -3.79
C GLU A 211 -9.99 -6.58 -2.69
N ARG A 212 -10.68 -5.47 -3.02
CA ARG A 212 -10.88 -4.30 -2.13
C ARG A 212 -12.17 -4.33 -1.32
N GLN A 213 -13.22 -4.93 -1.87
CA GLN A 213 -14.50 -5.16 -1.20
C GLN A 213 -14.55 -6.63 -0.77
N ASN A 214 -15.49 -7.43 -1.26
CA ASN A 214 -15.55 -8.89 -1.05
C ASN A 214 -15.74 -9.66 -2.37
N ALA A 215 -15.50 -10.97 -2.30
CA ALA A 215 -15.78 -11.87 -3.42
C ALA A 215 -17.28 -11.94 -3.78
N ALA A 216 -18.17 -11.66 -2.83
CA ALA A 216 -19.62 -11.59 -3.07
C ALA A 216 -19.99 -10.40 -3.99
N GLU A 217 -19.49 -9.20 -3.71
CA GLU A 217 -19.73 -8.00 -4.53
C GLU A 217 -19.12 -8.11 -5.95
N ALA A 218 -18.10 -8.96 -6.11
CA ALA A 218 -17.56 -9.32 -7.43
C ALA A 218 -18.52 -10.24 -8.22
N LYS A 219 -19.23 -11.17 -7.56
CA LYS A 219 -20.27 -12.00 -8.19
C LYS A 219 -21.53 -11.19 -8.52
N GLU A 220 -22.00 -10.39 -7.58
CA GLU A 220 -23.12 -9.44 -7.78
C GLU A 220 -22.85 -8.49 -8.98
N PHE A 221 -21.60 -8.07 -9.17
CA PHE A 221 -21.21 -7.30 -10.35
C PHE A 221 -21.36 -8.09 -11.66
N LEU A 222 -20.98 -9.37 -11.68
CA LEU A 222 -21.16 -10.22 -12.86
C LEU A 222 -22.65 -10.53 -13.12
N GLU A 223 -23.44 -10.72 -12.07
CA GLU A 223 -24.91 -10.86 -12.16
C GLU A 223 -25.56 -9.59 -12.73
N GLY A 224 -25.06 -8.41 -12.34
CA GLY A 224 -25.41 -7.12 -12.96
C GLY A 224 -25.05 -7.09 -14.46
N LYS A 225 -23.84 -7.51 -14.84
CA LYS A 225 -23.41 -7.57 -16.26
C LYS A 225 -24.14 -8.62 -17.08
N HIS A 226 -24.58 -9.71 -16.48
CA HIS A 226 -25.50 -10.66 -17.10
C HIS A 226 -26.88 -10.03 -17.33
N SER A 227 -27.40 -9.30 -16.34
CA SER A 227 -28.69 -8.59 -16.44
C SER A 227 -28.66 -7.45 -17.48
N GLU A 228 -27.51 -6.82 -17.70
CA GLU A 228 -27.27 -5.86 -18.79
C GLU A 228 -27.15 -6.52 -20.18
N GLY A 229 -27.09 -7.86 -20.26
CA GLY A 229 -26.89 -8.60 -21.52
C GLY A 229 -25.45 -8.66 -22.03
N ILE A 230 -24.47 -8.14 -21.26
CA ILE A 230 -23.04 -8.11 -21.62
C ILE A 230 -22.39 -9.50 -21.48
N LEU A 231 -22.90 -10.32 -20.56
CA LEU A 231 -22.44 -11.69 -20.33
C LEU A 231 -23.60 -12.67 -20.52
N THR A 232 -23.34 -13.85 -21.08
CA THR A 232 -24.32 -14.95 -21.05
C THR A 232 -24.17 -15.79 -19.77
N GLU A 233 -25.24 -16.48 -19.38
CA GLU A 233 -25.33 -17.33 -18.18
C GLU A 233 -24.17 -18.36 -18.07
N VAL A 234 -23.66 -18.84 -19.22
CA VAL A 234 -22.51 -19.76 -19.27
C VAL A 234 -21.21 -19.04 -18.89
N GLN A 235 -21.04 -17.80 -19.37
CA GLN A 235 -19.87 -16.96 -19.09
C GLN A 235 -19.85 -16.54 -17.62
N LEU A 236 -21.01 -16.13 -17.08
CA LEU A 236 -21.22 -15.81 -15.67
C LEU A 236 -20.75 -16.94 -14.75
N LYS A 237 -21.22 -18.18 -14.98
CA LYS A 237 -20.84 -19.35 -14.18
C LYS A 237 -19.34 -19.60 -14.18
N ARG A 238 -18.71 -19.61 -15.36
CA ARG A 238 -17.25 -19.81 -15.49
C ARG A 238 -16.44 -18.73 -14.77
N LEU A 239 -16.86 -17.47 -14.83
CA LEU A 239 -16.19 -16.36 -14.11
C LEU A 239 -16.38 -16.48 -12.59
N CYS A 240 -17.56 -16.87 -12.12
CA CYS A 240 -17.83 -17.17 -10.72
C CYS A 240 -16.96 -18.32 -10.18
N ASP A 241 -16.73 -19.38 -10.96
CA ASP A 241 -15.83 -20.48 -10.59
C ASP A 241 -14.38 -20.00 -10.40
N VAL A 242 -13.89 -19.11 -11.29
CA VAL A 242 -12.54 -18.53 -11.17
C VAL A 242 -12.44 -17.67 -9.90
N ILE A 243 -13.45 -16.82 -9.63
CA ILE A 243 -13.48 -16.05 -8.37
C ILE A 243 -13.35 -16.99 -7.17
N ASP A 244 -14.15 -18.05 -7.09
CA ASP A 244 -14.12 -18.97 -5.95
C ASP A 244 -12.77 -19.69 -5.81
N ARG A 245 -12.11 -20.10 -6.91
CA ARG A 245 -10.76 -20.70 -6.88
C ARG A 245 -9.71 -19.80 -6.23
N TYR A 246 -9.78 -18.49 -6.45
CA TYR A 246 -8.82 -17.50 -5.93
C TYR A 246 -9.31 -16.77 -4.66
N THR A 247 -10.47 -17.14 -4.11
CA THR A 247 -11.02 -16.49 -2.91
C THR A 247 -10.54 -17.15 -1.63
N VAL A 248 -9.96 -16.35 -0.73
CA VAL A 248 -9.48 -16.79 0.58
C VAL A 248 -10.18 -16.00 1.70
N ARG A 249 -10.46 -16.65 2.83
CA ARG A 249 -10.92 -15.97 4.05
C ARG A 249 -9.71 -15.36 4.76
N ARG A 250 -9.62 -14.01 4.79
CA ARG A 250 -8.49 -13.28 5.37
C ARG A 250 -8.91 -12.26 6.41
#